data_AF-A0A3D4EMU2-F1
#
_entry.id   AF-A0A3D4EMU2-F1
#
_cell.length_a   1.000
_cell.length_b   1.000
_cell.length_c   1.000
_cell.angle_alpha   90.00
_cell.angle_beta   90.00
_cell.angle_gamma   90.00
#
_symmetry.space_group_name_H-M   'P 1'
#
loop_
_entity.id
_entity.type
_entity.pdbx_description
1 polymer ?
#
loop_
_entity_poly.entity_id
_entity_poly.type
_entity_poly.pdbx_seq_one_letter_code
_entity_poly.pdbx_strand_id
1 'polypeptide(L)'
;MRTHYGLIFFILMVCTALKLSAQEKPIEVKPYNLETTYEKLKKDYPFIKPIEPLKTGDFKVIEDLAYKHVNGRELQADVYMPTAKAEKYPAVLLVHGGGWISGSKANVRPLALELANHGYVAVTVEYRLSTEAVYPAAVKDLKAAIRWMRDQAEAFKIDKNRIAILGNSAGAQLATLVGVTGDSELYKDSQDTTSDAVQAIINVDGIVSFTHPESEEGEVAAQWLDGSRTENLKNWEEASPLTYVKAKTPPTLFINSTQPRFHAGRNDMLQILNQEDIYNEVHTLPGTPHSFWLVQPWFDKTLQYSLSFLDRIFNKESSEIYKTLTVAQDGSGDHKSIQEAISNTRDLGPGFVKILIKEGVYNEKIEIPAWKRKIALVGMPGDKVVLVNSDYSGKLDSLSNTEHNTFTSYTLKVEGQDFYAENLIIQNTWCEKGQAVALHVAADRAIFKNCKILGCQDTVYTAGEGNRMLFDSCYIEGTTDFIFGQATAFFDACEIHSLSNSYVTAASTPKFQEYGYVFNQCTLTAAQGVDQVYLGRPWRPYAKTVFIESKLGDHIVPEGWNVWDGDAMFPHKERTVFYAEFQSTGAGANPDARVWWSHQLYEEEALQYAKEKVLGGKDHWDPDKQISILK
;
A
#
# COMPACT_ATOMS: atom_id res chain seq x y z
N MET A 1 11.24 -36.03 100.36
CA MET A 1 12.56 -35.37 100.21
C MET A 1 13.07 -35.64 98.80
N ARG A 2 13.53 -34.60 98.08
CA ARG A 2 14.53 -34.51 96.98
C ARG A 2 14.94 -35.82 96.26
N THR A 3 15.12 -35.96 94.94
CA THR A 3 15.44 -35.03 93.82
C THR A 3 15.46 -35.82 92.49
N HIS A 4 15.20 -35.10 91.38
CA HIS A 4 15.60 -35.25 89.96
C HIS A 4 16.09 -36.59 89.36
N TYR A 5 15.65 -36.90 88.13
CA TYR A 5 16.41 -36.71 86.87
C TYR A 5 15.45 -36.77 85.66
N GLY A 6 15.62 -35.83 84.73
CA GLY A 6 14.90 -35.77 83.45
C GLY A 6 15.63 -36.51 82.33
N LEU A 7 14.90 -36.91 81.29
CA LEU A 7 15.44 -37.33 80.01
C LEU A 7 14.56 -36.75 78.89
N ILE A 8 15.10 -35.76 78.18
CA ILE A 8 14.54 -35.19 76.94
C ILE A 8 15.23 -35.91 75.79
N PHE A 9 14.47 -36.59 74.93
CA PHE A 9 14.95 -37.15 73.67
C PHE A 9 14.96 -36.06 72.59
N PHE A 10 16.15 -35.71 72.10
CA PHE A 10 16.34 -34.91 70.89
C PHE A 10 16.35 -35.85 69.68
N ILE A 11 15.35 -35.75 68.80
CA ILE A 11 15.37 -36.35 67.46
C ILE A 11 15.90 -35.28 66.51
N LEU A 12 17.11 -35.50 66.00
CA LEU A 12 17.75 -34.68 64.97
C LEU A 12 17.15 -35.05 63.61
N MET A 13 16.22 -34.24 63.10
CA MET A 13 15.69 -34.39 61.74
C MET A 13 16.65 -33.68 60.76
N VAL A 14 17.47 -34.46 60.07
CA VAL A 14 18.31 -33.96 58.97
C VAL A 14 17.42 -33.71 57.76
N CYS A 15 17.08 -32.45 57.51
CA CYS A 15 16.44 -32.04 56.24
C CYS A 15 17.52 -31.98 55.15
N THR A 16 17.64 -33.04 54.35
CA THR A 16 18.32 -32.98 53.06
C THR A 16 17.43 -32.19 52.08
N ALA A 17 17.76 -30.92 51.87
CA ALA A 17 17.20 -30.13 50.79
C ALA A 17 17.74 -30.65 49.45
N LEU A 18 17.00 -31.56 48.82
CA LEU A 18 17.17 -31.88 47.40
C LEU A 18 16.75 -30.63 46.60
N LYS A 19 17.73 -29.81 46.20
CA LYS A 19 17.53 -28.84 45.11
C LYS A 19 17.29 -29.65 43.83
N LEU A 20 16.02 -29.85 43.49
CA LEU A 20 15.62 -30.15 42.12
C LEU A 20 15.97 -28.93 41.27
N SER A 21 17.15 -28.94 40.65
CA SER A 21 17.39 -28.15 39.45
C SER A 21 16.43 -28.69 38.40
N ALA A 22 15.39 -27.92 38.07
CA ALA A 22 14.71 -28.11 36.81
C ALA A 22 15.78 -27.88 35.73
N GLN A 23 16.13 -28.94 35.01
CA GLN A 23 17.05 -28.85 33.89
C GLN A 23 16.27 -28.14 32.78
N GLU A 24 16.56 -26.87 32.53
CA GLU A 24 15.99 -26.13 31.41
C GLU A 24 16.22 -26.91 30.12
N LYS A 25 15.14 -27.31 29.47
CA LYS A 25 15.22 -28.01 28.20
C LYS A 25 15.64 -26.98 27.15
N PRO A 26 16.77 -27.17 26.43
CA PRO A 26 17.20 -26.20 25.43
C PRO A 26 16.14 -26.07 24.34
N ILE A 27 15.86 -24.82 23.93
CA ILE A 27 14.90 -24.52 22.87
C ILE A 27 15.38 -25.17 21.57
N GLU A 28 14.50 -25.94 20.92
CA GLU A 28 14.80 -26.58 19.64
C GLU A 28 14.90 -25.51 18.53
N VAL A 29 16.10 -25.29 17.99
CA VAL A 29 16.34 -24.34 16.90
C VAL A 29 15.91 -24.96 15.58
N LYS A 30 14.78 -24.51 15.04
CA LYS A 30 14.28 -24.96 13.74
C LYS A 30 14.85 -24.11 12.60
N PRO A 31 15.26 -24.71 11.47
CA PRO A 31 15.72 -23.95 10.31
C PRO A 31 14.61 -23.03 9.78
N TYR A 32 14.93 -21.74 9.67
CA TYR A 32 14.04 -20.73 9.09
C TYR A 32 14.63 -20.21 7.79
N ASN A 33 14.12 -20.69 6.65
CA ASN A 33 14.53 -20.25 5.31
C ASN A 33 13.36 -20.31 4.31
N LEU A 34 13.59 -19.92 3.06
CA LEU A 34 12.56 -19.90 2.00
C LEU A 34 11.94 -21.28 1.78
N GLU A 35 12.77 -22.32 1.66
CA GLU A 35 12.32 -23.68 1.37
C GLU A 35 11.49 -24.26 2.52
N THR A 36 11.99 -24.20 3.76
CA THR A 36 11.25 -24.73 4.91
C THR A 36 9.96 -23.98 5.17
N THR A 37 9.94 -22.68 4.90
CA THR A 37 8.72 -21.85 4.99
C THR A 37 7.70 -22.24 3.94
N TYR A 38 8.12 -22.38 2.67
CA TYR A 38 7.24 -22.83 1.59
C TYR A 38 6.65 -24.21 1.88
N GLU A 39 7.48 -25.18 2.25
CA GLU A 39 7.05 -26.54 2.59
C GLU A 39 6.06 -26.59 3.75
N LYS A 40 6.19 -25.67 4.71
CA LYS A 40 5.23 -25.51 5.80
C LYS A 40 3.92 -24.88 5.31
N LEU A 41 3.99 -23.74 4.63
CA LEU A 41 2.80 -22.95 4.27
C LEU A 41 1.96 -23.60 3.16
N LYS A 42 2.57 -24.34 2.22
CA LYS A 42 1.84 -24.96 1.10
C LYS A 42 0.76 -25.96 1.53
N LYS A 43 0.85 -26.47 2.77
CA LYS A 43 -0.15 -27.37 3.37
C LYS A 43 -1.50 -26.68 3.57
N ASP A 44 -1.47 -25.44 4.01
CA ASP A 44 -2.67 -24.64 4.30
C ASP A 44 -3.02 -23.70 3.13
N TYR A 45 -2.03 -23.37 2.29
CA TYR A 45 -2.16 -22.44 1.16
C TYR A 45 -1.63 -23.07 -0.13
N PRO A 46 -2.36 -24.01 -0.76
CA PRO A 46 -1.87 -24.77 -1.91
C PRO A 46 -1.64 -23.94 -3.19
N PHE A 47 -2.13 -22.69 -3.23
CA PHE A 47 -1.96 -21.78 -4.36
C PHE A 47 -0.62 -21.01 -4.34
N ILE A 48 0.12 -21.04 -3.23
CA ILE A 48 1.38 -20.31 -3.12
C ILE A 48 2.47 -20.94 -3.98
N LYS A 49 3.45 -20.14 -4.37
CA LYS A 49 4.62 -20.61 -5.12
C LYS A 49 5.92 -20.20 -4.43
N PRO A 50 7.01 -20.97 -4.59
CA PRO A 50 8.32 -20.54 -4.11
C PRO A 50 8.76 -19.26 -4.86
N ILE A 51 9.62 -18.46 -4.21
CA ILE A 51 10.24 -17.30 -4.84
C ILE A 51 11.43 -17.77 -5.68
N GLU A 52 11.48 -17.33 -6.93
CA GLU A 52 12.67 -17.46 -7.80
C GLU A 52 13.45 -16.14 -7.72
N PRO A 53 14.65 -16.11 -7.13
CA PRO A 53 15.47 -14.89 -7.10
C PRO A 53 15.87 -14.45 -8.52
N LEU A 54 15.97 -13.13 -8.73
CA LEU A 54 16.49 -12.58 -9.99
C LEU A 54 17.90 -13.12 -10.27
N LYS A 55 18.07 -13.70 -11.47
CA LYS A 55 19.37 -14.20 -11.95
C LYS A 55 20.16 -13.14 -12.71
N THR A 56 19.46 -12.20 -13.32
CA THR A 56 20.00 -11.09 -14.12
C THR A 56 19.16 -9.84 -13.88
N GLY A 57 19.78 -8.67 -13.95
CA GLY A 57 19.11 -7.38 -13.82
C GLY A 57 20.15 -6.26 -13.81
N ASP A 58 19.68 -5.03 -13.54
CA ASP A 58 20.53 -3.84 -13.49
C ASP A 58 21.24 -3.70 -12.13
N PHE A 59 21.90 -4.76 -11.68
CA PHE A 59 22.58 -4.81 -10.37
C PHE A 59 23.90 -5.61 -10.39
N LYS A 60 24.73 -5.35 -9.38
CA LYS A 60 25.96 -6.09 -9.05
C LYS A 60 25.89 -6.53 -7.59
N VAL A 61 26.36 -7.75 -7.31
CA VAL A 61 26.39 -8.31 -5.95
C VAL A 61 27.84 -8.47 -5.48
N ILE A 62 28.09 -8.15 -4.21
CA ILE A 62 29.34 -8.42 -3.49
C ILE A 62 28.96 -9.10 -2.17
N GLU A 63 29.39 -10.34 -1.98
CA GLU A 63 28.99 -11.16 -0.83
C GLU A 63 30.08 -11.20 0.25
N ASP A 64 29.65 -11.56 1.46
CA ASP A 64 30.51 -11.95 2.60
C ASP A 64 31.52 -10.89 3.05
N LEU A 65 31.15 -9.60 2.95
CA LEU A 65 31.97 -8.50 3.45
C LEU A 65 31.86 -8.40 4.97
N ALA A 66 32.98 -8.50 5.69
CA ALA A 66 33.00 -8.27 7.13
C ALA A 66 32.69 -6.79 7.43
N TYR A 67 31.64 -6.54 8.22
CA TYR A 67 31.28 -5.20 8.70
C TYR A 67 31.63 -4.98 10.17
N LYS A 68 31.82 -6.07 10.94
CA LYS A 68 32.18 -6.01 12.37
C LYS A 68 32.89 -7.28 12.80
N HIS A 69 33.94 -7.12 13.62
CA HIS A 69 34.60 -8.22 14.32
C HIS A 69 34.17 -8.23 15.79
N VAL A 70 33.65 -9.35 16.27
CA VAL A 70 33.22 -9.48 17.67
C VAL A 70 33.55 -10.89 18.18
N ASN A 71 34.31 -10.97 19.28
CA ASN A 71 34.68 -12.24 19.92
C ASN A 71 35.27 -13.30 18.96
N GLY A 72 36.07 -12.87 17.97
CA GLY A 72 36.66 -13.76 16.97
C GLY A 72 35.71 -14.18 15.84
N ARG A 73 34.46 -13.71 15.84
CA ARG A 73 33.51 -13.84 14.73
C ARG A 73 33.52 -12.59 13.86
N GLU A 74 33.55 -12.77 12.55
CA GLU A 74 33.24 -11.73 11.57
C GLU A 74 31.74 -11.75 11.29
N LEU A 75 31.06 -10.63 11.53
CA LEU A 75 29.69 -10.45 11.06
C LEU A 75 29.74 -9.90 9.64
N GLN A 76 29.04 -10.59 8.74
CA GLN A 76 29.13 -10.36 7.31
C GLN A 76 27.90 -9.67 6.72
N ALA A 77 28.11 -8.96 5.62
CA ALA A 77 27.10 -8.29 4.82
C ALA A 77 27.23 -8.67 3.35
N ASP A 78 26.10 -8.77 2.64
CA ASP A 78 26.06 -8.79 1.17
C ASP A 78 25.55 -7.44 0.67
N VAL A 79 26.21 -6.87 -0.33
CA VAL A 79 25.85 -5.59 -0.95
C VAL A 79 25.35 -5.84 -2.38
N TYR A 80 24.13 -5.38 -2.64
CA TYR A 80 23.46 -5.43 -3.94
C TYR A 80 23.34 -3.99 -4.45
N MET A 81 24.08 -3.65 -5.49
CA MET A 81 24.25 -2.27 -5.97
C MET A 81 23.69 -2.11 -7.39
N PRO A 82 22.94 -1.04 -7.69
CA PRO A 82 22.47 -0.77 -9.04
C PRO A 82 23.64 -0.50 -10.03
N THR A 83 23.50 -0.90 -11.29
CA THR A 83 24.52 -0.67 -12.35
C THR A 83 24.30 0.62 -13.15
N ALA A 84 23.19 1.32 -12.93
CA ALA A 84 22.87 2.55 -13.64
C ALA A 84 23.90 3.68 -13.39
N LYS A 85 23.85 4.74 -14.21
CA LYS A 85 24.76 5.90 -14.11
C LYS A 85 24.24 6.97 -13.15
N ALA A 86 24.01 6.62 -11.88
CA ALA A 86 23.83 7.62 -10.82
C ALA A 86 25.14 7.90 -10.08
N GLU A 87 25.24 9.11 -9.52
CA GLU A 87 26.34 9.51 -8.64
C GLU A 87 26.22 8.82 -7.28
N LYS A 88 25.03 8.91 -6.66
CA LYS A 88 24.69 8.25 -5.38
C LYS A 88 23.26 7.70 -5.39
N TYR A 89 23.06 6.59 -4.69
CA TYR A 89 21.80 5.87 -4.54
C TYR A 89 21.29 5.92 -3.10
N PRO A 90 19.96 5.97 -2.89
CA PRO A 90 19.40 5.61 -1.59
C PRO A 90 19.76 4.16 -1.23
N ALA A 91 19.86 3.86 0.06
CA ALA A 91 20.23 2.53 0.53
C ALA A 91 19.24 1.96 1.54
N VAL A 92 19.17 0.64 1.62
CA VAL A 92 18.29 -0.10 2.54
C VAL A 92 19.10 -1.18 3.24
N LEU A 93 19.13 -1.15 4.57
CA LEU A 93 19.63 -2.25 5.39
C LEU A 93 18.49 -3.27 5.60
N LEU A 94 18.68 -4.53 5.20
CA LEU A 94 17.70 -5.59 5.33
C LEU A 94 18.03 -6.52 6.49
N VAL A 95 17.09 -6.64 7.43
CA VAL A 95 17.20 -7.42 8.66
C VAL A 95 16.29 -8.64 8.61
N HIS A 96 16.90 -9.84 8.56
CA HIS A 96 16.14 -11.07 8.45
C HIS A 96 15.37 -11.42 9.73
N GLY A 97 14.22 -12.08 9.55
CA GLY A 97 13.45 -12.71 10.63
C GLY A 97 14.02 -14.06 11.07
N GLY A 98 13.22 -14.79 11.86
CA GLY A 98 13.61 -16.09 12.43
C GLY A 98 13.55 -16.14 13.96
N GLY A 99 12.78 -15.25 14.58
CA GLY A 99 12.57 -15.23 16.02
C GLY A 99 13.85 -14.96 16.82
N TRP A 100 14.77 -14.13 16.32
CA TRP A 100 16.06 -13.84 16.99
C TRP A 100 17.00 -15.05 17.23
N ILE A 101 16.54 -16.29 17.04
CA ILE A 101 17.26 -17.54 17.33
C ILE A 101 17.70 -18.30 16.07
N SER A 102 17.12 -17.97 14.92
CA SER A 102 17.34 -18.63 13.63
C SER A 102 17.25 -17.61 12.48
N GLY A 103 17.43 -18.09 11.25
CA GLY A 103 17.41 -17.28 10.03
C GLY A 103 18.80 -16.85 9.58
N SER A 104 18.86 -16.20 8.41
CA SER A 104 20.10 -15.74 7.79
C SER A 104 19.83 -14.56 6.86
N LYS A 105 20.88 -13.76 6.58
CA LYS A 105 20.88 -12.72 5.53
C LYS A 105 20.43 -13.23 4.15
N ALA A 106 20.53 -14.54 3.88
CA ALA A 106 20.03 -15.16 2.66
C ALA A 106 18.49 -15.10 2.52
N ASN A 107 17.75 -15.03 3.63
CA ASN A 107 16.28 -15.03 3.62
C ASN A 107 15.69 -13.77 2.99
N VAL A 108 16.45 -12.67 2.97
CA VAL A 108 16.05 -11.38 2.42
C VAL A 108 16.76 -11.07 1.09
N ARG A 109 17.55 -12.01 0.56
CA ARG A 109 18.25 -11.89 -0.73
C ARG A 109 17.32 -11.61 -1.91
N PRO A 110 16.16 -12.29 -2.09
CA PRO A 110 15.26 -11.98 -3.20
C PRO A 110 14.79 -10.52 -3.18
N LEU A 111 14.45 -10.02 -1.99
CA LEU A 111 14.04 -8.63 -1.80
C LEU A 111 15.20 -7.65 -2.08
N ALA A 112 16.42 -7.99 -1.65
CA ALA A 112 17.60 -7.16 -1.91
C ALA A 112 17.94 -7.06 -3.41
N LEU A 113 17.82 -8.15 -4.15
CA LEU A 113 18.00 -8.17 -5.61
C LEU A 113 16.99 -7.26 -6.31
N GLU A 114 15.73 -7.34 -5.92
CA GLU A 114 14.67 -6.49 -6.47
C GLU A 114 14.90 -5.01 -6.13
N LEU A 115 15.22 -4.68 -4.88
CA LEU A 115 15.55 -3.30 -4.48
C LEU A 115 16.72 -2.74 -5.32
N ALA A 116 17.78 -3.54 -5.53
CA ALA A 116 18.91 -3.15 -6.37
C ALA A 116 18.52 -2.94 -7.84
N ASN A 117 17.69 -3.82 -8.40
CA ASN A 117 17.12 -3.66 -9.73
C ASN A 117 16.26 -2.37 -9.85
N HIS A 118 15.70 -1.91 -8.73
CA HIS A 118 14.90 -0.69 -8.64
C HIS A 118 15.69 0.56 -8.19
N GLY A 119 17.02 0.51 -8.17
CA GLY A 119 17.85 1.70 -7.95
C GLY A 119 18.18 2.00 -6.48
N TYR A 120 18.08 1.01 -5.60
CA TYR A 120 18.50 1.11 -4.20
C TYR A 120 19.76 0.29 -3.95
N VAL A 121 20.71 0.79 -3.18
CA VAL A 121 21.77 -0.07 -2.64
C VAL A 121 21.18 -0.88 -1.49
N ALA A 122 20.94 -2.16 -1.71
CA ALA A 122 20.42 -3.06 -0.69
C ALA A 122 21.58 -3.78 0.01
N VAL A 123 21.53 -3.83 1.34
CA VAL A 123 22.56 -4.49 2.16
C VAL A 123 21.87 -5.49 3.08
N THR A 124 22.15 -6.79 2.90
CA THR A 124 21.67 -7.83 3.82
C THR A 124 22.77 -8.15 4.83
N VAL A 125 22.42 -8.36 6.10
CA VAL A 125 23.42 -8.52 7.17
C VAL A 125 23.15 -9.68 8.09
N GLU A 126 24.22 -10.30 8.56
CA GLU A 126 24.18 -11.12 9.76
C GLU A 126 24.09 -10.24 11.01
N TYR A 127 23.49 -10.76 12.08
CA TYR A 127 23.59 -10.22 13.43
C TYR A 127 23.66 -11.41 14.40
N ARG A 128 24.20 -11.21 15.60
CA ARG A 128 24.27 -12.30 16.59
C ARG A 128 22.87 -12.73 17.01
N LEU A 129 22.58 -14.01 16.85
CA LEU A 129 21.33 -14.64 17.29
C LEU A 129 21.37 -14.92 18.80
N SER A 130 20.22 -15.22 19.41
CA SER A 130 20.10 -15.50 20.86
C SER A 130 20.86 -16.76 21.31
N THR A 131 21.28 -17.61 20.37
CA THR A 131 22.21 -18.72 20.65
C THR A 131 23.65 -18.27 20.87
N GLU A 132 23.98 -17.02 20.51
CA GLU A 132 25.32 -16.45 20.60
C GLU A 132 25.40 -15.32 21.63
N ALA A 133 24.40 -14.45 21.66
CA ALA A 133 24.32 -13.33 22.58
C ALA A 133 22.87 -12.88 22.78
N VAL A 134 22.55 -12.50 24.01
CA VAL A 134 21.25 -11.92 24.39
C VAL A 134 21.20 -10.42 24.04
N TYR A 135 20.02 -9.82 24.19
CA TYR A 135 19.80 -8.38 24.09
C TYR A 135 20.81 -7.60 24.99
N PRO A 136 21.40 -6.48 24.53
CA PRO A 136 21.13 -5.74 23.28
C PRO A 136 22.09 -6.05 22.12
N ALA A 137 22.77 -7.21 22.11
CA ALA A 137 23.85 -7.50 21.17
C ALA A 137 23.46 -7.30 19.68
N ALA A 138 22.33 -7.88 19.26
CA ALA A 138 21.83 -7.74 17.89
C ALA A 138 21.55 -6.29 17.49
N VAL A 139 21.01 -5.47 18.40
CA VAL A 139 20.74 -4.04 18.16
C VAL A 139 22.04 -3.28 17.89
N LYS A 140 23.07 -3.53 18.71
CA LYS A 140 24.41 -2.94 18.53
C LYS A 140 25.09 -3.41 17.26
N ASP A 141 24.85 -4.65 16.83
CA ASP A 141 25.39 -5.18 15.57
C ASP A 141 24.76 -4.48 14.36
N LEU A 142 23.44 -4.32 14.35
CA LEU A 142 22.72 -3.62 13.29
C LEU A 142 23.05 -2.12 13.21
N LYS A 143 23.21 -1.45 14.35
CA LYS A 143 23.70 -0.06 14.37
C LYS A 143 25.12 0.08 13.83
N ALA A 144 26.00 -0.88 14.14
CA ALA A 144 27.33 -0.94 13.53
C ALA A 144 27.26 -1.16 12.01
N ALA A 145 26.33 -1.98 11.51
CA ALA A 145 26.12 -2.16 10.08
C ALA A 145 25.70 -0.86 9.37
N ILE A 146 24.83 -0.04 9.97
CA ILE A 146 24.44 1.26 9.41
C ILE A 146 25.64 2.21 9.34
N ARG A 147 26.46 2.25 10.40
CA ARG A 147 27.68 3.05 10.43
C ARG A 147 28.67 2.59 9.37
N TRP A 148 28.86 1.28 9.24
CA TRP A 148 29.66 0.69 8.18
C TRP A 148 29.15 1.06 6.78
N MET A 149 27.83 1.03 6.53
CA MET A 149 27.25 1.50 5.25
C MET A 149 27.62 2.95 4.95
N ARG A 150 27.59 3.84 5.96
CA ARG A 150 28.00 5.24 5.80
C ARG A 150 29.49 5.41 5.56
N ASP A 151 30.31 4.57 6.17
CA ASP A 151 31.76 4.58 5.98
C ASP A 151 32.12 4.06 4.57
N GLN A 152 31.38 3.07 4.07
CA GLN A 152 31.52 2.50 2.72
C GLN A 152 30.79 3.28 1.62
N ALA A 153 30.21 4.43 1.93
CA ALA A 153 29.29 5.10 1.02
C ALA A 153 29.93 5.50 -0.31
N GLU A 154 31.20 5.87 -0.34
CA GLU A 154 31.89 6.19 -1.59
C GLU A 154 32.16 4.94 -2.43
N ALA A 155 32.48 3.80 -1.78
CA ALA A 155 32.74 2.53 -2.46
C ALA A 155 31.47 1.94 -3.10
N PHE A 156 30.33 2.09 -2.42
CA PHE A 156 29.04 1.54 -2.88
C PHE A 156 28.08 2.61 -3.42
N LYS A 157 28.55 3.84 -3.61
CA LYS A 157 27.75 4.98 -4.07
C LYS A 157 26.49 5.21 -3.23
N ILE A 158 26.56 5.06 -1.92
CA ILE A 158 25.43 5.30 -1.02
C ILE A 158 25.29 6.79 -0.74
N ASP A 159 24.06 7.28 -0.78
CA ASP A 159 23.70 8.58 -0.23
C ASP A 159 23.50 8.45 1.29
N LYS A 160 24.43 9.05 2.06
CA LYS A 160 24.48 8.93 3.53
C LYS A 160 23.24 9.50 4.23
N ASN A 161 22.46 10.33 3.53
CA ASN A 161 21.25 10.99 4.02
C ASN A 161 19.96 10.29 3.57
N ARG A 162 20.06 9.18 2.81
CA ARG A 162 18.91 8.40 2.32
C ARG A 162 19.12 6.93 2.61
N ILE A 163 19.16 6.58 3.90
CA ILE A 163 19.31 5.20 4.37
C ILE A 163 18.02 4.77 5.08
N ALA A 164 17.38 3.71 4.60
CA ALA A 164 16.27 3.05 5.28
C ALA A 164 16.72 1.77 5.97
N ILE A 165 15.89 1.29 6.90
CA ILE A 165 15.99 -0.05 7.46
C ILE A 165 14.68 -0.81 7.23
N LEU A 166 14.79 -2.02 6.70
CA LEU A 166 13.66 -2.91 6.44
C LEU A 166 13.91 -4.21 7.19
N GLY A 167 12.92 -4.66 7.96
CA GLY A 167 12.99 -5.97 8.60
C GLY A 167 11.74 -6.79 8.42
N ASN A 168 11.85 -8.10 8.66
CA ASN A 168 10.69 -9.01 8.70
C ASN A 168 10.60 -9.78 10.03
N SER A 169 9.41 -9.95 10.60
CA SER A 169 9.19 -10.67 11.86
C SER A 169 10.06 -10.11 13.01
N ALA A 170 10.85 -10.95 13.69
CA ALA A 170 11.88 -10.53 14.65
C ALA A 170 12.84 -9.46 14.07
N GLY A 171 13.19 -9.57 12.79
CA GLY A 171 13.99 -8.56 12.10
C GLY A 171 13.25 -7.23 11.93
N ALA A 172 11.92 -7.24 11.79
CA ALA A 172 11.10 -6.03 11.72
C ALA A 172 11.01 -5.34 13.09
N GLN A 173 10.91 -6.11 14.18
CA GLN A 173 11.01 -5.58 15.54
C GLN A 173 12.38 -4.92 15.75
N LEU A 174 13.47 -5.61 15.39
CA LEU A 174 14.84 -5.06 15.46
C LEU A 174 15.01 -3.81 14.60
N ALA A 175 14.53 -3.85 13.34
CA ALA A 175 14.60 -2.73 12.41
C ALA A 175 13.88 -1.49 12.95
N THR A 176 12.68 -1.69 13.53
CA THR A 176 11.92 -0.61 14.14
C THR A 176 12.66 -0.06 15.35
N LEU A 177 13.16 -0.92 16.26
CA LEU A 177 13.90 -0.50 17.44
C LEU A 177 15.15 0.30 17.07
N VAL A 178 15.96 -0.20 16.12
CA VAL A 178 17.15 0.47 15.61
C VAL A 178 16.80 1.83 15.02
N GLY A 179 15.72 1.91 14.23
CA GLY A 179 15.30 3.13 13.56
C GLY A 179 14.78 4.21 14.50
N VAL A 180 13.95 3.86 15.48
CA VAL A 180 13.43 4.84 16.47
C VAL A 180 14.47 5.28 17.50
N THR A 181 15.57 4.53 17.63
CA THR A 181 16.68 4.83 18.55
C THR A 181 17.94 5.33 17.84
N GLY A 182 17.80 5.92 16.66
CA GLY A 182 18.93 6.52 15.92
C GLY A 182 19.76 7.46 16.81
N ASP A 183 21.07 7.24 16.86
CA ASP A 183 22.04 7.99 17.67
C ASP A 183 21.75 8.01 19.18
N SER A 184 21.00 7.03 19.68
CA SER A 184 20.70 6.89 21.11
C SER A 184 21.96 6.54 21.91
N GLU A 185 22.20 7.28 22.99
CA GLU A 185 23.28 7.00 23.96
C GLU A 185 23.13 5.63 24.64
N LEU A 186 21.94 5.02 24.61
CA LEU A 186 21.69 3.68 25.15
C LEU A 186 22.54 2.59 24.48
N TYR A 187 22.77 2.72 23.16
CA TYR A 187 23.45 1.70 22.36
C TYR A 187 24.80 2.15 21.82
N LYS A 188 25.23 3.37 22.16
CA LYS A 188 26.45 3.98 21.66
C LYS A 188 27.66 3.51 22.45
N ASP A 189 28.67 3.00 21.75
CA ASP A 189 29.98 2.72 22.32
C ASP A 189 30.87 3.95 22.16
N SER A 190 31.83 4.17 23.06
CA SER A 190 32.62 5.41 23.12
C SER A 190 33.48 5.70 21.87
N GLN A 191 33.67 4.69 21.01
CA GLN A 191 34.44 4.79 19.77
C GLN A 191 33.57 5.15 18.55
N ASP A 192 32.26 5.18 18.72
CA ASP A 192 31.32 5.44 17.64
C ASP A 192 31.26 6.94 17.32
N THR A 193 31.76 7.29 16.13
CA THR A 193 31.77 8.69 15.63
C THR A 193 30.83 8.92 14.45
N THR A 194 30.53 7.87 13.68
CA THR A 194 29.57 7.90 12.57
C THR A 194 28.14 7.71 13.11
N SER A 195 27.16 8.46 12.60
CA SER A 195 25.75 8.32 12.99
C SER A 195 25.17 6.95 12.60
N ASP A 196 24.25 6.41 13.38
CA ASP A 196 23.46 5.20 13.08
C ASP A 196 21.96 5.48 12.80
N ALA A 197 21.56 6.75 12.75
CA ALA A 197 20.18 7.13 12.42
C ALA A 197 19.78 6.67 11.01
N VAL A 198 18.50 6.45 10.75
CA VAL A 198 17.95 6.12 9.42
C VAL A 198 16.83 7.11 9.08
N GLN A 199 16.49 7.22 7.81
CA GLN A 199 15.50 8.16 7.30
C GLN A 199 14.17 7.50 6.94
N ALA A 200 14.06 6.17 6.97
CA ALA A 200 12.79 5.46 6.83
C ALA A 200 12.84 4.08 7.51
N ILE A 201 11.69 3.61 7.99
CA ILE A 201 11.52 2.29 8.62
C ILE A 201 10.45 1.50 7.84
N ILE A 202 10.76 0.25 7.50
CA ILE A 202 9.79 -0.69 6.93
C ILE A 202 9.71 -1.91 7.86
N ASN A 203 8.56 -2.07 8.49
CA ASN A 203 8.24 -3.17 9.38
C ASN A 203 7.31 -4.16 8.66
N VAL A 204 7.83 -5.35 8.36
CA VAL A 204 7.04 -6.45 7.82
C VAL A 204 6.71 -7.45 8.93
N ASP A 205 5.49 -7.33 9.48
CA ASP A 205 4.89 -8.28 10.42
C ASP A 205 5.72 -8.49 11.73
N GLY A 206 6.27 -7.42 12.28
CA GLY A 206 6.97 -7.42 13.57
C GLY A 206 6.28 -6.55 14.62
N ILE A 207 6.22 -7.06 15.85
CA ILE A 207 5.69 -6.32 16.99
C ILE A 207 6.54 -5.09 17.30
N VAL A 208 5.91 -4.07 17.88
CA VAL A 208 6.61 -2.85 18.35
C VAL A 208 6.53 -2.68 19.87
N SER A 209 5.89 -3.61 20.57
CA SER A 209 5.93 -3.68 22.03
C SER A 209 5.84 -5.13 22.53
N PHE A 210 6.79 -5.49 23.39
CA PHE A 210 6.82 -6.77 24.09
C PHE A 210 5.97 -6.77 25.35
N THR A 211 5.55 -5.60 25.85
CA THR A 211 4.75 -5.47 27.09
C THR A 211 3.30 -5.06 26.84
N HIS A 212 2.92 -4.87 25.56
CA HIS A 212 1.55 -4.55 25.18
C HIS A 212 0.58 -5.71 25.49
N PRO A 213 -0.69 -5.46 25.85
CA PRO A 213 -1.67 -6.50 26.13
C PRO A 213 -1.90 -7.49 24.98
N GLU A 214 -1.72 -7.06 23.72
CA GLU A 214 -1.80 -7.93 22.53
C GLU A 214 -0.53 -8.78 22.31
N SER A 215 0.52 -8.56 23.11
CA SER A 215 1.80 -9.25 22.99
C SER A 215 1.81 -10.54 23.81
N GLU A 216 2.14 -11.65 23.16
CA GLU A 216 2.33 -12.94 23.80
C GLU A 216 3.79 -13.11 24.25
N GLU A 217 3.99 -13.52 25.50
CA GLU A 217 5.31 -13.93 25.98
C GLU A 217 5.64 -15.33 25.43
N GLY A 218 6.74 -15.44 24.69
CA GLY A 218 7.22 -16.70 24.13
C GLY A 218 8.64 -17.03 24.59
N GLU A 219 8.95 -18.32 24.73
CA GLU A 219 10.25 -18.83 25.20
C GLU A 219 11.42 -18.28 24.38
N VAL A 220 11.24 -18.14 23.06
CA VAL A 220 12.25 -17.61 22.14
C VAL A 220 12.54 -16.12 22.41
N ALA A 221 11.51 -15.33 22.71
CA ALA A 221 11.68 -13.92 23.08
C ALA A 221 12.33 -13.82 24.47
N ALA A 222 11.92 -14.65 25.43
CA ALA A 222 12.52 -14.71 26.75
C ALA A 222 14.01 -15.06 26.70
N GLN A 223 14.42 -16.03 25.87
CA GLN A 223 15.83 -16.35 25.67
C GLN A 223 16.60 -15.15 25.12
N TRP A 224 16.05 -14.45 24.11
CA TRP A 224 16.72 -13.27 23.55
C TRP A 224 16.78 -12.10 24.54
N LEU A 225 15.75 -11.91 25.36
CA LEU A 225 15.63 -10.84 26.34
C LEU A 225 16.30 -11.14 27.68
N ASP A 226 17.04 -12.24 27.78
CA ASP A 226 17.77 -12.65 28.98
C ASP A 226 16.83 -12.86 30.19
N GLY A 227 15.71 -13.57 29.96
CA GLY A 227 14.74 -13.98 30.97
C GLY A 227 13.29 -13.72 30.58
N SER A 228 12.38 -14.38 31.31
CA SER A 228 10.94 -14.09 31.26
C SER A 228 10.63 -12.64 31.66
N ARG A 229 9.40 -12.17 31.41
CA ARG A 229 8.93 -10.85 31.87
C ARG A 229 9.11 -10.66 33.37
N THR A 230 8.93 -11.74 34.15
CA THR A 230 9.09 -11.70 35.61
C THR A 230 10.54 -11.65 36.06
N GLU A 231 11.47 -12.18 35.27
CA GLU A 231 12.89 -12.22 35.61
C GLU A 231 13.63 -10.95 35.15
N ASN A 232 13.24 -10.40 33.98
CA ASN A 232 13.97 -9.30 33.36
C ASN A 232 13.05 -8.29 32.63
N LEU A 233 12.05 -7.76 33.32
CA LEU A 233 11.11 -6.77 32.76
C LEU A 233 11.82 -5.59 32.07
N LYS A 234 12.97 -5.18 32.60
CA LYS A 234 13.79 -4.09 32.03
C LYS A 234 14.06 -4.34 30.55
N ASN A 235 14.55 -5.52 30.17
CA ASN A 235 14.86 -5.81 28.77
C ASN A 235 13.60 -5.87 27.90
N TRP A 236 12.48 -6.37 28.44
CA TRP A 236 11.20 -6.39 27.72
C TRP A 236 10.68 -4.97 27.41
N GLU A 237 10.84 -4.04 28.34
CA GLU A 237 10.50 -2.62 28.13
C GLU A 237 11.51 -1.93 27.21
N GLU A 238 12.80 -2.08 27.47
CA GLU A 238 13.88 -1.39 26.75
C GLU A 238 13.96 -1.85 25.28
N ALA A 239 13.61 -3.11 24.99
CA ALA A 239 13.58 -3.66 23.64
C ALA A 239 12.26 -3.36 22.89
N SER A 240 11.31 -2.63 23.48
CA SER A 240 10.02 -2.30 22.83
C SER A 240 10.14 -0.98 22.05
N PRO A 241 10.14 -0.99 20.69
CA PRO A 241 10.29 0.23 19.89
C PRO A 241 9.31 1.35 20.25
N LEU A 242 8.06 1.00 20.60
CA LEU A 242 6.99 1.94 20.95
C LEU A 242 7.41 2.95 22.02
N THR A 243 8.29 2.56 22.94
CA THR A 243 8.77 3.42 24.05
C THR A 243 9.61 4.62 23.60
N TYR A 244 10.13 4.60 22.37
CA TYR A 244 11.03 5.62 21.85
C TYR A 244 10.44 6.46 20.71
N VAL A 245 9.18 6.22 20.34
CA VAL A 245 8.49 6.94 19.26
C VAL A 245 8.25 8.38 19.69
N LYS A 246 8.70 9.33 18.88
CA LYS A 246 8.70 10.78 19.17
C LYS A 246 8.73 11.60 17.89
N ALA A 247 8.67 12.93 17.98
CA ALA A 247 8.72 13.88 16.85
C ALA A 247 9.84 13.65 15.81
N LYS A 248 10.96 13.01 16.19
CA LYS A 248 12.10 12.71 15.30
C LYS A 248 12.10 11.27 14.76
N THR A 249 11.04 10.52 15.01
CA THR A 249 10.91 9.16 14.47
C THR A 249 10.86 9.22 12.95
N PRO A 250 11.62 8.36 12.23
CA PRO A 250 11.54 8.32 10.77
C PRO A 250 10.13 7.93 10.28
N PRO A 251 9.73 8.39 9.09
CA PRO A 251 8.56 7.84 8.40
C PRO A 251 8.57 6.31 8.43
N THR A 252 7.40 5.72 8.67
CA THR A 252 7.29 4.28 8.94
C THR A 252 6.18 3.62 8.12
N LEU A 253 6.54 2.54 7.42
CA LEU A 253 5.62 1.64 6.73
C LEU A 253 5.44 0.34 7.52
N PHE A 254 4.19 -0.06 7.73
CA PHE A 254 3.82 -1.37 8.24
C PHE A 254 3.15 -2.23 7.16
N ILE A 255 3.72 -3.39 6.86
CA ILE A 255 3.12 -4.42 6.00
C ILE A 255 2.82 -5.63 6.89
N ASN A 256 1.55 -6.00 7.02
CA ASN A 256 1.11 -6.90 8.08
C ASN A 256 0.36 -8.10 7.54
N SER A 257 0.52 -9.22 8.26
CA SER A 257 -0.38 -10.36 8.12
C SER A 257 -1.72 -10.08 8.77
N THR A 258 -2.70 -10.96 8.56
CA THR A 258 -3.97 -10.90 9.29
C THR A 258 -3.92 -11.34 10.75
N GLN A 259 -2.75 -11.79 11.25
CA GLN A 259 -2.63 -12.33 12.61
C GLN A 259 -2.45 -11.21 13.65
N PRO A 260 -3.41 -11.00 14.58
CA PRO A 260 -3.38 -9.86 15.50
C PRO A 260 -2.14 -9.82 16.41
N ARG A 261 -1.60 -10.97 16.81
CA ARG A 261 -0.42 -11.05 17.70
C ARG A 261 0.84 -10.35 17.14
N PHE A 262 0.93 -10.15 15.83
CA PHE A 262 2.05 -9.41 15.21
C PHE A 262 1.82 -7.91 15.15
N HIS A 263 0.64 -7.43 15.56
CA HIS A 263 0.29 -6.02 15.54
C HIS A 263 0.51 -5.35 16.90
N ALA A 264 1.04 -6.07 17.90
CA ALA A 264 1.16 -5.59 19.26
C ALA A 264 1.91 -4.24 19.35
N GLY A 265 1.19 -3.22 19.82
CA GLY A 265 1.65 -1.83 19.94
C GLY A 265 1.67 -1.01 18.65
N ARG A 266 1.35 -1.61 17.49
CA ARG A 266 1.40 -0.93 16.18
C ARG A 266 0.42 0.22 16.13
N ASN A 267 -0.83 -0.01 16.53
CA ASN A 267 -1.87 1.01 16.45
C ASN A 267 -1.56 2.20 17.37
N ASP A 268 -0.98 1.95 18.55
CA ASP A 268 -0.49 2.99 19.45
C ASP A 268 0.66 3.77 18.83
N MET A 269 1.62 3.09 18.19
CA MET A 269 2.70 3.75 17.45
C MET A 269 2.14 4.63 16.33
N LEU A 270 1.17 4.14 15.55
CA LEU A 270 0.51 4.92 14.51
C LEU A 270 -0.20 6.14 15.07
N GLN A 271 -0.84 6.04 16.24
CA GLN A 271 -1.45 7.17 16.91
C GLN A 271 -0.40 8.25 17.23
N ILE A 272 0.75 7.86 17.80
CA ILE A 272 1.84 8.80 18.10
C ILE A 272 2.40 9.41 16.80
N LEU A 273 2.66 8.60 15.77
CA LEU A 273 3.17 9.09 14.47
C LEU A 273 2.21 10.11 13.84
N ASN A 274 0.90 9.85 13.89
CA ASN A 274 -0.10 10.79 13.38
C ASN A 274 -0.20 12.07 14.24
N GLN A 275 -0.03 11.97 15.57
CA GLN A 275 -0.01 13.14 16.46
C GLN A 275 1.20 14.05 16.20
N GLU A 276 2.33 13.45 15.82
CA GLU A 276 3.59 14.15 15.53
C GLU A 276 3.72 14.56 14.05
N ASP A 277 2.67 14.37 13.23
CA ASP A 277 2.66 14.65 11.78
C ASP A 277 3.77 13.91 11.00
N ILE A 278 4.09 12.69 11.44
CA ILE A 278 5.09 11.83 10.80
C ILE A 278 4.39 10.92 9.80
N TYR A 279 4.83 11.00 8.54
CA TYR A 279 4.28 10.18 7.46
C TYR A 279 4.37 8.68 7.79
N ASN A 280 3.24 7.98 7.67
CA ASN A 280 3.14 6.56 7.93
C ASN A 280 2.15 5.88 6.99
N GLU A 281 2.41 4.60 6.71
CA GLU A 281 1.56 3.75 5.87
C GLU A 281 1.29 2.41 6.57
N VAL A 282 0.09 1.87 6.37
CA VAL A 282 -0.29 0.55 6.88
C VAL A 282 -0.99 -0.23 5.79
N HIS A 283 -0.42 -1.37 5.43
CA HIS A 283 -1.03 -2.31 4.52
C HIS A 283 -1.21 -3.65 5.25
N THR A 284 -2.44 -4.12 5.36
CA THR A 284 -2.75 -5.45 5.90
C THR A 284 -3.19 -6.34 4.74
N LEU A 285 -2.45 -7.41 4.47
CA LEU A 285 -2.76 -8.31 3.36
C LEU A 285 -3.79 -9.34 3.80
N PRO A 286 -5.01 -9.37 3.24
CA PRO A 286 -6.07 -10.29 3.68
C PRO A 286 -5.69 -11.76 3.50
N GLY A 287 -6.11 -12.60 4.46
CA GLY A 287 -5.93 -14.06 4.40
C GLY A 287 -4.48 -14.55 4.50
N THR A 288 -3.54 -13.70 4.90
CA THR A 288 -2.11 -14.04 4.92
C THR A 288 -1.66 -14.70 6.24
N PRO A 289 -0.77 -15.71 6.17
CA PRO A 289 -0.07 -16.24 7.33
C PRO A 289 1.12 -15.35 7.71
N HIS A 290 1.71 -15.58 8.88
CA HIS A 290 3.05 -15.08 9.17
C HIS A 290 4.06 -15.70 8.20
N SER A 291 5.11 -14.94 7.87
CA SER A 291 6.10 -15.30 6.83
C SER A 291 5.56 -15.25 5.39
N PHE A 292 4.44 -14.57 5.14
CA PHE A 292 3.85 -14.39 3.81
C PHE A 292 4.85 -13.84 2.77
N TRP A 293 5.76 -12.96 3.19
CA TRP A 293 6.74 -12.31 2.31
C TRP A 293 7.80 -13.28 1.74
N LEU A 294 7.85 -14.53 2.20
CA LEU A 294 8.78 -15.55 1.69
C LEU A 294 8.17 -16.43 0.59
N VAL A 295 6.93 -16.15 0.15
CA VAL A 295 6.24 -16.92 -0.89
C VAL A 295 5.42 -16.01 -1.81
N GLN A 296 5.22 -16.46 -3.05
CA GLN A 296 4.33 -15.79 -3.99
C GLN A 296 2.86 -16.14 -3.73
N PRO A 297 1.90 -15.21 -3.97
CA PRO A 297 2.07 -13.88 -4.58
C PRO A 297 2.34 -12.74 -3.57
N TRP A 298 2.48 -13.04 -2.28
CA TRP A 298 2.56 -11.99 -1.27
C TRP A 298 3.93 -11.31 -1.20
N PHE A 299 4.99 -11.97 -1.70
CA PHE A 299 6.27 -11.32 -1.95
C PHE A 299 6.12 -10.09 -2.86
N ASP A 300 5.43 -10.22 -3.99
CA ASP A 300 5.24 -9.11 -4.94
C ASP A 300 4.54 -7.92 -4.30
N LYS A 301 3.49 -8.17 -3.50
CA LYS A 301 2.80 -7.09 -2.75
C LYS A 301 3.70 -6.45 -1.70
N THR A 302 4.52 -7.24 -1.01
CA THR A 302 5.47 -6.73 -0.02
C THR A 302 6.53 -5.83 -0.67
N LEU A 303 7.07 -6.29 -1.80
CA LEU A 303 8.02 -5.53 -2.62
C LEU A 303 7.40 -4.22 -3.11
N GLN A 304 6.18 -4.30 -3.65
CA GLN A 304 5.45 -3.16 -4.19
C GLN A 304 5.25 -2.06 -3.14
N TYR A 305 4.72 -2.41 -1.96
CA TYR A 305 4.53 -1.42 -0.89
C TYR A 305 5.86 -0.85 -0.39
N SER A 306 6.89 -1.71 -0.27
CA SER A 306 8.22 -1.27 0.17
C SER A 306 8.82 -0.25 -0.79
N LEU A 307 8.81 -0.53 -2.09
CA LEU A 307 9.35 0.39 -3.10
C LEU A 307 8.51 1.67 -3.21
N SER A 308 7.17 1.55 -3.20
CA SER A 308 6.27 2.71 -3.22
C SER A 308 6.57 3.69 -2.10
N PHE A 309 6.76 3.17 -0.89
CA PHE A 309 7.11 3.96 0.28
C PHE A 309 8.51 4.54 0.17
N LEU A 310 9.52 3.75 -0.20
CA LEU A 310 10.90 4.23 -0.35
C LEU A 310 11.02 5.34 -1.40
N ASP A 311 10.35 5.18 -2.55
CA ASP A 311 10.35 6.17 -3.61
C ASP A 311 9.76 7.48 -3.10
N ARG A 312 8.68 7.41 -2.34
CA ARG A 312 8.05 8.58 -1.73
C ARG A 312 8.94 9.28 -0.71
N ILE A 313 9.73 8.54 0.07
CA ILE A 313 10.61 9.13 1.10
C ILE A 313 11.93 9.65 0.51
N PHE A 314 12.56 8.91 -0.41
CA PHE A 314 13.93 9.15 -0.85
C PHE A 314 14.08 9.76 -2.22
N ASN A 315 13.09 9.59 -3.09
CA ASN A 315 13.14 10.22 -4.39
C ASN A 315 12.34 11.52 -4.30
N LYS A 316 13.05 12.65 -4.43
CA LYS A 316 12.37 13.87 -4.85
C LYS A 316 11.65 13.52 -6.14
N GLU A 317 10.34 13.63 -6.14
CA GLU A 317 9.58 13.41 -7.36
C GLU A 317 10.19 14.29 -8.45
N SER A 318 10.75 13.65 -9.48
CA SER A 318 11.09 14.36 -10.69
C SER A 318 9.80 14.96 -11.20
N SER A 319 9.73 16.30 -11.22
CA SER A 319 8.67 17.03 -11.89
C SER A 319 8.85 17.02 -13.42
N GLU A 320 9.66 16.10 -13.94
CA GLU A 320 9.98 15.99 -15.36
C GLU A 320 9.66 14.59 -15.89
N ILE A 321 9.19 14.56 -17.14
CA ILE A 321 9.02 13.36 -17.93
C ILE A 321 10.40 12.79 -18.23
N TYR A 322 10.71 11.61 -17.68
CA TYR A 322 12.03 10.99 -17.88
C TYR A 322 12.11 10.13 -19.16
N LYS A 323 10.95 9.73 -19.70
CA LYS A 323 10.86 8.93 -20.93
C LYS A 323 9.59 9.27 -21.70
N THR A 324 9.72 9.43 -23.01
CA THR A 324 8.60 9.55 -23.93
C THR A 324 8.62 8.37 -24.91
N LEU A 325 7.47 7.75 -25.14
CA LEU A 325 7.25 6.68 -26.13
C LEU A 325 6.11 7.10 -27.07
N THR A 326 6.15 6.64 -28.31
CA THR A 326 5.09 6.84 -29.30
C THR A 326 4.48 5.51 -29.70
N VAL A 327 3.15 5.42 -29.68
CA VAL A 327 2.38 4.27 -30.16
C VAL A 327 1.68 4.66 -31.46
N ALA A 328 1.91 3.88 -32.52
CA ALA A 328 1.25 4.07 -33.80
C ALA A 328 1.07 2.73 -34.52
N GLN A 329 -0.18 2.38 -34.87
CA GLN A 329 -0.51 1.10 -35.50
C GLN A 329 0.14 0.93 -36.90
N ASP A 330 0.40 2.04 -37.59
CA ASP A 330 1.07 2.09 -38.90
C ASP A 330 2.58 1.78 -38.84
N GLY A 331 3.15 1.65 -37.64
CA GLY A 331 4.58 1.40 -37.42
C GLY A 331 5.45 2.66 -37.44
N SER A 332 4.87 3.85 -37.45
CA SER A 332 5.62 5.13 -37.37
C SER A 332 6.03 5.54 -35.95
N GLY A 333 5.63 4.76 -34.92
CA GLY A 333 5.97 4.95 -33.51
C GLY A 333 6.96 3.90 -33.00
N ASP A 334 7.33 4.00 -31.72
CA ASP A 334 8.20 3.05 -31.03
C ASP A 334 7.52 1.67 -30.84
N HIS A 335 6.20 1.66 -30.67
CA HIS A 335 5.39 0.44 -30.53
C HIS A 335 4.10 0.52 -31.36
N LYS A 336 3.51 -0.64 -31.66
CA LYS A 336 2.20 -0.73 -32.35
C LYS A 336 1.02 -0.92 -31.40
N SER A 337 1.29 -1.41 -30.17
CA SER A 337 0.31 -1.67 -29.12
C SER A 337 0.55 -0.76 -27.92
N ILE A 338 -0.54 -0.34 -27.27
CA ILE A 338 -0.49 0.44 -26.04
C ILE A 338 0.04 -0.41 -24.88
N GLN A 339 -0.46 -1.65 -24.72
CA GLN A 339 -0.01 -2.56 -23.67
C GLN A 339 1.49 -2.90 -23.79
N GLU A 340 1.98 -3.06 -25.01
CA GLU A 340 3.40 -3.31 -25.28
C GLU A 340 4.27 -2.12 -24.81
N ALA A 341 3.87 -0.89 -25.14
CA ALA A 341 4.60 0.31 -24.71
C ALA A 341 4.65 0.42 -23.18
N ILE A 342 3.52 0.17 -22.49
CA ILE A 342 3.44 0.14 -21.02
C ILE A 342 4.38 -0.92 -20.45
N SER A 343 4.36 -2.12 -21.01
CA SER A 343 5.18 -3.26 -20.54
C SER A 343 6.67 -2.97 -20.64
N ASN A 344 7.09 -2.22 -21.68
CA ASN A 344 8.47 -1.79 -21.93
C ASN A 344 8.91 -0.52 -21.16
N THR A 345 8.08 -0.03 -20.24
CA THR A 345 8.50 0.97 -19.26
C THR A 345 9.20 0.31 -18.07
N ARG A 346 9.99 1.07 -17.32
CA ARG A 346 10.66 0.55 -16.12
C ARG A 346 9.62 0.39 -15.00
N ASP A 347 9.61 -0.76 -14.35
CA ASP A 347 8.83 -0.96 -13.12
C ASP A 347 9.31 0.04 -12.06
N LEU A 348 8.37 0.75 -11.44
CA LEU A 348 8.62 1.76 -10.41
C LEU A 348 9.66 2.80 -10.90
N GLY A 349 9.41 3.31 -12.10
CA GLY A 349 10.27 4.28 -12.78
C GLY A 349 10.47 5.57 -11.97
N PRO A 350 11.60 6.27 -12.21
CA PRO A 350 12.02 7.43 -11.41
C PRO A 350 11.16 8.71 -11.60
N GLY A 351 10.17 8.68 -12.50
CA GLY A 351 9.35 9.85 -12.84
C GLY A 351 8.25 9.48 -13.83
N PHE A 352 7.73 10.46 -14.55
CA PHE A 352 6.68 10.23 -15.56
C PHE A 352 7.22 9.58 -16.83
N VAL A 353 6.49 8.58 -17.34
CA VAL A 353 6.60 8.13 -18.73
C VAL A 353 5.41 8.67 -19.51
N LYS A 354 5.67 9.46 -20.55
CA LYS A 354 4.63 9.96 -21.46
C LYS A 354 4.54 9.06 -22.69
N ILE A 355 3.42 8.38 -22.85
CA ILE A 355 3.11 7.54 -24.00
C ILE A 355 2.15 8.33 -24.91
N LEU A 356 2.70 8.86 -26.00
CA LEU A 356 1.95 9.53 -27.05
C LEU A 356 1.28 8.49 -27.93
N ILE A 357 -0.03 8.55 -28.08
CA ILE A 357 -0.80 7.59 -28.86
C ILE A 357 -1.37 8.32 -30.08
N LYS A 358 -1.01 7.86 -31.28
CA LYS A 358 -1.55 8.45 -32.52
C LYS A 358 -3.01 8.04 -32.73
N GLU A 359 -3.72 8.82 -33.55
CA GLU A 359 -5.07 8.51 -34.00
C GLU A 359 -5.21 7.04 -34.48
N GLY A 360 -6.28 6.37 -34.03
CA GLY A 360 -6.51 4.96 -34.34
C GLY A 360 -7.52 4.30 -33.41
N VAL A 361 -7.92 3.08 -33.77
CA VAL A 361 -8.77 2.22 -32.95
C VAL A 361 -7.94 1.06 -32.43
N TYR A 362 -7.68 1.07 -31.13
CA TYR A 362 -6.87 0.11 -30.39
C TYR A 362 -7.80 -0.87 -29.67
N ASN A 363 -8.03 -2.02 -30.31
CA ASN A 363 -8.78 -3.12 -29.72
C ASN A 363 -7.87 -3.94 -28.80
N GLU A 364 -7.66 -3.40 -27.60
CA GLU A 364 -6.75 -3.94 -26.58
C GLU A 364 -7.45 -3.92 -25.22
N LYS A 365 -7.21 -4.96 -24.43
CA LYS A 365 -7.49 -4.94 -22.99
C LYS A 365 -6.24 -4.42 -22.29
N ILE A 366 -6.33 -3.22 -21.75
CA ILE A 366 -5.16 -2.48 -21.25
C ILE A 366 -5.16 -2.50 -19.73
N GLU A 367 -4.02 -2.83 -19.16
CA GLU A 367 -3.76 -2.75 -17.73
C GLU A 367 -2.52 -1.87 -17.48
N ILE A 368 -2.65 -0.98 -16.51
CA ILE A 368 -1.54 -0.27 -15.86
C ILE A 368 -1.35 -0.95 -14.50
N PRO A 369 -0.49 -1.97 -14.40
CA PRO A 369 -0.29 -2.67 -13.14
C PRO A 369 0.22 -1.73 -12.06
N ALA A 370 0.01 -2.12 -10.80
CA ALA A 370 0.33 -1.24 -9.66
C ALA A 370 1.81 -0.86 -9.54
N TRP A 371 2.72 -1.64 -10.13
CA TRP A 371 4.16 -1.33 -10.21
C TRP A 371 4.53 -0.42 -11.41
N LYS A 372 3.63 -0.17 -12.35
CA LYS A 372 3.80 0.81 -13.45
C LYS A 372 3.24 2.17 -13.03
N ARG A 373 3.96 2.88 -12.17
CA ARG A 373 3.56 4.20 -11.66
C ARG A 373 3.87 5.33 -12.65
N LYS A 374 3.19 6.47 -12.49
CA LYS A 374 3.47 7.72 -13.25
C LYS A 374 3.43 7.52 -14.77
N ILE A 375 2.48 6.71 -15.24
CA ILE A 375 2.23 6.53 -16.67
C ILE A 375 1.24 7.59 -17.14
N ALA A 376 1.60 8.31 -18.20
CA ALA A 376 0.73 9.26 -18.88
C ALA A 376 0.39 8.76 -20.29
N LEU A 377 -0.88 8.45 -20.55
CA LEU A 377 -1.38 8.10 -21.89
C LEU A 377 -2.00 9.34 -22.54
N VAL A 378 -1.45 9.80 -23.67
CA VAL A 378 -1.83 11.10 -24.24
C VAL A 378 -2.08 10.99 -25.74
N GLY A 379 -3.31 11.31 -26.16
CA GLY A 379 -3.64 11.61 -27.56
C GLY A 379 -3.36 13.08 -27.91
N MET A 380 -3.13 13.39 -29.19
CA MET A 380 -3.03 14.80 -29.59
C MET A 380 -4.42 15.48 -29.59
N PRO A 381 -4.52 16.77 -29.28
CA PRO A 381 -5.78 17.50 -29.36
C PRO A 381 -6.39 17.38 -30.76
N GLY A 382 -7.62 16.84 -30.84
CA GLY A 382 -8.34 16.64 -32.09
C GLY A 382 -8.21 15.24 -32.69
N ASP A 383 -7.22 14.44 -32.26
CA ASP A 383 -7.07 13.06 -32.71
C ASP A 383 -8.20 12.18 -32.15
N LYS A 384 -8.63 11.19 -32.94
CA LYS A 384 -9.57 10.16 -32.50
C LYS A 384 -8.83 8.90 -32.05
N VAL A 385 -8.30 8.91 -30.83
CA VAL A 385 -7.66 7.76 -30.20
C VAL A 385 -8.70 6.95 -29.42
N VAL A 386 -9.08 5.77 -29.91
CA VAL A 386 -10.11 4.92 -29.31
C VAL A 386 -9.51 3.64 -28.73
N LEU A 387 -9.62 3.46 -27.42
CA LEU A 387 -9.31 2.23 -26.70
C LEU A 387 -10.62 1.46 -26.56
N VAL A 388 -10.73 0.26 -27.12
CA VAL A 388 -12.01 -0.46 -27.23
C VAL A 388 -11.91 -1.93 -26.85
N ASN A 389 -12.93 -2.41 -26.14
CA ASN A 389 -13.21 -3.84 -25.88
C ASN A 389 -14.74 -4.07 -25.85
N SER A 390 -15.18 -5.31 -25.66
CA SER A 390 -16.56 -5.79 -25.56
C SER A 390 -16.70 -6.92 -24.52
N ASP A 391 -15.87 -6.92 -23.48
CA ASP A 391 -15.99 -7.89 -22.39
C ASP A 391 -17.14 -7.50 -21.46
N TYR A 392 -17.81 -8.50 -20.90
CA TYR A 392 -18.96 -8.30 -20.03
C TYR A 392 -19.07 -9.45 -19.02
N SER A 393 -19.74 -9.17 -17.91
CA SER A 393 -19.99 -10.16 -16.85
C SER A 393 -20.77 -11.37 -17.39
N GLY A 394 -20.18 -12.57 -17.28
CA GLY A 394 -20.68 -13.82 -17.84
C GLY A 394 -20.11 -14.21 -19.21
N LYS A 395 -19.33 -13.33 -19.88
CA LYS A 395 -18.59 -13.70 -21.11
C LYS A 395 -17.41 -14.61 -20.75
N LEU A 396 -17.23 -15.71 -21.46
CA LEU A 396 -16.03 -16.55 -21.31
C LEU A 396 -14.81 -15.86 -21.89
N ASP A 397 -13.76 -15.76 -21.08
CA ASP A 397 -12.43 -15.35 -21.50
C ASP A 397 -11.81 -16.42 -22.41
N SER A 398 -11.37 -16.04 -23.59
CA SER A 398 -10.92 -16.98 -24.63
C SER A 398 -9.61 -17.69 -24.30
N LEU A 399 -8.82 -17.16 -23.37
CA LEU A 399 -7.51 -17.71 -22.99
C LEU A 399 -7.59 -18.61 -21.76
N SER A 400 -8.30 -18.16 -20.72
CA SER A 400 -8.43 -18.85 -19.43
C SER A 400 -9.64 -19.76 -19.34
N ASN A 401 -10.62 -19.60 -20.23
CA ASN A 401 -11.92 -20.29 -20.19
C ASN A 401 -12.67 -20.05 -18.86
N THR A 402 -12.45 -18.90 -18.23
CA THR A 402 -13.17 -18.44 -17.04
C THR A 402 -14.15 -17.33 -17.42
N GLU A 403 -15.28 -17.25 -16.71
CA GLU A 403 -16.23 -16.16 -16.94
C GLU A 403 -15.67 -14.84 -16.41
N HIS A 404 -15.75 -13.79 -17.24
CA HIS A 404 -15.59 -12.43 -16.77
C HIS A 404 -16.67 -12.12 -15.73
N ASN A 405 -16.32 -11.29 -14.76
CA ASN A 405 -17.26 -10.63 -13.88
C ASN A 405 -17.17 -9.12 -14.13
N THR A 406 -17.96 -8.32 -13.41
CA THR A 406 -17.90 -6.85 -13.49
C THR A 406 -16.46 -6.33 -13.46
N PHE A 407 -15.67 -6.78 -12.48
CA PHE A 407 -14.32 -6.28 -12.21
C PHE A 407 -13.28 -6.69 -13.25
N THR A 408 -13.55 -7.73 -14.04
CA THR A 408 -12.66 -8.21 -15.12
C THR A 408 -13.15 -7.88 -16.52
N SER A 409 -14.30 -7.20 -16.66
CA SER A 409 -14.89 -6.81 -17.95
C SER A 409 -14.30 -5.53 -18.58
N TYR A 410 -13.34 -4.89 -17.92
CA TYR A 410 -12.79 -3.58 -18.30
C TYR A 410 -12.16 -3.53 -19.70
N THR A 411 -12.19 -2.35 -20.31
CA THR A 411 -11.32 -1.99 -21.45
C THR A 411 -9.96 -1.49 -20.94
N LEU A 412 -9.96 -0.54 -20.00
CA LEU A 412 -8.75 -0.02 -19.35
C LEU A 412 -8.85 -0.20 -17.83
N LYS A 413 -7.86 -0.87 -17.23
CA LYS A 413 -7.68 -0.96 -15.78
C LYS A 413 -6.42 -0.22 -15.33
N VAL A 414 -6.55 0.66 -14.34
CA VAL A 414 -5.48 1.49 -13.81
C VAL A 414 -5.24 1.17 -12.34
N GLU A 415 -4.14 0.50 -12.01
CA GLU A 415 -3.69 0.26 -10.64
C GLU A 415 -2.42 1.06 -10.29
N GLY A 416 -1.63 1.45 -11.30
CA GLY A 416 -0.45 2.28 -11.13
C GLY A 416 -0.80 3.68 -10.62
N GLN A 417 -0.23 4.07 -9.48
CA GLN A 417 -0.45 5.39 -8.88
C GLN A 417 0.09 6.52 -9.76
N ASP A 418 -0.44 7.73 -9.55
CA ASP A 418 -0.03 8.95 -10.27
C ASP A 418 -0.31 8.87 -11.78
N PHE A 419 -1.33 8.12 -12.17
CA PHE A 419 -1.70 7.92 -13.57
C PHE A 419 -2.29 9.19 -14.19
N TYR A 420 -2.05 9.37 -15.49
CA TYR A 420 -2.64 10.45 -16.28
C TYR A 420 -3.15 9.92 -17.63
N ALA A 421 -4.34 10.36 -18.03
CA ALA A 421 -4.86 10.17 -19.38
C ALA A 421 -5.40 11.49 -19.94
N GLU A 422 -5.12 11.78 -21.23
CA GLU A 422 -5.64 12.96 -21.90
C GLU A 422 -5.97 12.73 -23.38
N ASN A 423 -7.08 13.31 -23.84
CA ASN A 423 -7.56 13.25 -25.23
C ASN A 423 -7.79 11.81 -25.75
N LEU A 424 -8.34 10.94 -24.90
CA LEU A 424 -8.61 9.54 -25.23
C LEU A 424 -10.11 9.24 -25.21
N ILE A 425 -10.54 8.32 -26.08
CA ILE A 425 -11.85 7.67 -26.01
C ILE A 425 -11.65 6.27 -25.42
N ILE A 426 -12.22 6.00 -24.25
CA ILE A 426 -12.16 4.70 -23.57
C ILE A 426 -13.54 4.08 -23.63
N GLN A 427 -13.69 2.96 -24.35
CA GLN A 427 -15.00 2.42 -24.69
C GLN A 427 -15.12 0.93 -24.37
N ASN A 428 -16.25 0.55 -23.76
CA ASN A 428 -16.77 -0.81 -23.83
C ASN A 428 -18.03 -0.80 -24.71
N THR A 429 -18.04 -1.60 -25.78
CA THR A 429 -19.13 -1.59 -26.75
C THR A 429 -20.31 -2.49 -26.37
N TRP A 430 -20.21 -3.24 -25.27
CA TRP A 430 -21.26 -4.17 -24.87
C TRP A 430 -22.38 -3.46 -24.10
N CYS A 431 -23.61 -3.56 -24.63
CA CYS A 431 -24.79 -2.87 -24.11
C CYS A 431 -26.04 -3.76 -23.99
N GLU A 432 -25.92 -5.08 -24.22
CA GLU A 432 -27.09 -5.97 -24.24
C GLU A 432 -27.49 -6.48 -22.86
N LYS A 433 -26.59 -7.21 -22.18
CA LYS A 433 -26.87 -7.87 -20.90
C LYS A 433 -25.65 -7.89 -19.99
N GLY A 434 -25.86 -7.70 -18.70
CA GLY A 434 -24.81 -7.72 -17.69
C GLY A 434 -23.93 -6.48 -17.70
N GLN A 435 -23.07 -6.40 -16.70
CA GLN A 435 -22.14 -5.29 -16.47
C GLN A 435 -20.98 -5.33 -17.48
N ALA A 436 -20.58 -4.17 -18.00
CA ALA A 436 -19.51 -4.05 -18.98
C ALA A 436 -18.71 -2.76 -18.75
N VAL A 437 -17.59 -2.89 -18.03
CA VAL A 437 -16.78 -1.75 -17.60
C VAL A 437 -15.95 -1.22 -18.77
N ALA A 438 -15.96 0.11 -18.98
CA ALA A 438 -15.02 0.76 -19.89
C ALA A 438 -13.73 1.12 -19.16
N LEU A 439 -13.86 1.74 -17.98
CA LEU A 439 -12.73 2.21 -17.17
C LEU A 439 -12.81 1.68 -15.75
N HIS A 440 -11.78 0.97 -15.30
CA HIS A 440 -11.59 0.53 -13.92
C HIS A 440 -10.39 1.24 -13.31
N VAL A 441 -10.61 2.15 -12.37
CA VAL A 441 -9.54 2.88 -11.67
C VAL A 441 -9.41 2.37 -10.25
N ALA A 442 -8.27 1.75 -9.93
CA ALA A 442 -7.88 1.28 -8.60
C ALA A 442 -6.56 1.92 -8.12
N ALA A 443 -6.20 3.06 -8.70
CA ALA A 443 -5.02 3.85 -8.38
C ALA A 443 -5.38 5.11 -7.57
N ASP A 444 -4.48 5.51 -6.67
CA ASP A 444 -4.51 6.84 -6.05
C ASP A 444 -3.82 7.87 -6.97
N ARG A 445 -4.32 9.12 -6.91
CA ARG A 445 -3.83 10.27 -7.67
C ARG A 445 -3.93 10.11 -9.18
N ALA A 446 -5.03 9.51 -9.65
CA ALA A 446 -5.30 9.31 -11.07
C ALA A 446 -6.03 10.52 -11.68
N ILE A 447 -5.61 10.97 -12.87
CA ILE A 447 -6.20 12.11 -13.57
C ILE A 447 -6.64 11.67 -14.97
N PHE A 448 -7.87 12.04 -15.35
CA PHE A 448 -8.42 11.90 -16.69
C PHE A 448 -8.85 13.29 -17.16
N LYS A 449 -8.25 13.79 -18.25
CA LYS A 449 -8.50 15.14 -18.77
C LYS A 449 -8.98 15.09 -20.21
N ASN A 450 -10.10 15.74 -20.50
CA ASN A 450 -10.66 15.78 -21.86
C ASN A 450 -10.80 14.37 -22.48
N CYS A 451 -11.20 13.39 -21.66
CA CYS A 451 -11.45 12.02 -22.09
C CYS A 451 -12.93 11.81 -22.38
N LYS A 452 -13.25 10.89 -23.31
CA LYS A 452 -14.60 10.36 -23.49
C LYS A 452 -14.66 8.93 -22.98
N ILE A 453 -15.51 8.65 -22.01
CA ILE A 453 -15.62 7.33 -21.40
C ILE A 453 -17.02 6.78 -21.71
N LEU A 454 -17.05 5.76 -22.57
CA LEU A 454 -18.27 5.32 -23.25
C LEU A 454 -18.61 3.88 -22.87
N GLY A 455 -19.85 3.65 -22.45
CA GLY A 455 -20.33 2.32 -22.08
C GLY A 455 -21.84 2.32 -21.86
N CYS A 456 -22.33 1.25 -21.22
CA CYS A 456 -23.73 1.11 -20.84
C CYS A 456 -23.85 0.89 -19.34
N GLN A 457 -24.07 -0.35 -18.89
CA GLN A 457 -24.15 -0.64 -17.47
C GLN A 457 -22.73 -0.76 -16.88
N ASP A 458 -22.48 -0.07 -15.75
CA ASP A 458 -21.21 -0.07 -15.02
C ASP A 458 -20.02 0.54 -15.82
N THR A 459 -20.23 1.60 -16.60
CA THR A 459 -19.18 2.22 -17.46
C THR A 459 -17.87 2.56 -16.73
N VAL A 460 -17.94 3.22 -15.58
CA VAL A 460 -16.78 3.70 -14.81
C VAL A 460 -16.79 3.10 -13.40
N TYR A 461 -15.82 2.25 -13.12
CA TYR A 461 -15.59 1.68 -11.80
C TYR A 461 -14.46 2.40 -11.07
N THR A 462 -14.79 3.09 -9.96
CA THR A 462 -13.84 3.81 -9.11
C THR A 462 -13.53 3.01 -7.82
N ALA A 463 -12.50 2.17 -7.89
CA ALA A 463 -12.15 1.22 -6.86
C ALA A 463 -11.11 1.75 -5.85
N GLY A 464 -11.16 1.17 -4.64
CA GLY A 464 -10.19 1.37 -3.57
C GLY A 464 -10.61 2.44 -2.57
N GLU A 465 -10.78 2.01 -1.33
CA GLU A 465 -11.02 2.89 -0.19
C GLU A 465 -9.82 3.83 -0.01
N GLY A 466 -10.08 5.15 0.05
CA GLY A 466 -9.05 6.18 0.17
C GLY A 466 -8.32 6.55 -1.12
N ASN A 467 -8.52 5.83 -2.24
CA ASN A 467 -8.01 6.27 -3.53
C ASN A 467 -8.69 7.55 -3.98
N ARG A 468 -7.93 8.45 -4.61
CA ARG A 468 -8.41 9.74 -5.12
C ARG A 468 -8.20 9.85 -6.61
N MET A 469 -9.18 10.42 -7.30
CA MET A 469 -9.13 10.60 -8.75
C MET A 469 -9.85 11.86 -9.20
N LEU A 470 -9.33 12.48 -10.26
CA LEU A 470 -9.87 13.67 -10.91
C LEU A 470 -10.29 13.33 -12.35
N PHE A 471 -11.53 13.65 -12.70
CA PHE A 471 -12.02 13.72 -14.07
C PHE A 471 -12.26 15.19 -14.41
N ASP A 472 -11.46 15.75 -15.32
CA ASP A 472 -11.51 17.17 -15.70
C ASP A 472 -11.96 17.29 -17.15
N SER A 473 -13.07 18.00 -17.38
CA SER A 473 -13.60 18.29 -18.72
C SER A 473 -13.87 17.01 -19.54
N CYS A 474 -14.29 15.93 -18.89
CA CYS A 474 -14.58 14.64 -19.52
C CYS A 474 -16.03 14.55 -19.99
N TYR A 475 -16.28 13.68 -20.98
CA TYR A 475 -17.62 13.22 -21.34
C TYR A 475 -17.78 11.77 -20.89
N ILE A 476 -18.82 11.45 -20.13
CA ILE A 476 -19.07 10.10 -19.60
C ILE A 476 -20.51 9.71 -19.94
N GLU A 477 -20.72 8.57 -20.58
CA GLU A 477 -22.06 8.06 -20.89
C GLU A 477 -22.32 6.64 -20.38
N GLY A 478 -23.59 6.35 -20.11
CA GLY A 478 -24.02 5.01 -19.72
C GLY A 478 -25.50 4.90 -19.44
N THR A 479 -25.91 3.72 -18.97
CA THR A 479 -27.30 3.37 -18.69
C THR A 479 -27.54 3.26 -17.19
N THR A 480 -27.21 2.12 -16.59
CA THR A 480 -27.45 1.81 -15.18
C THR A 480 -26.15 1.84 -14.40
N ASP A 481 -26.15 2.55 -13.25
CA ASP A 481 -25.04 2.58 -12.29
C ASP A 481 -23.69 2.93 -12.95
N PHE A 482 -23.72 3.76 -14.00
CA PHE A 482 -22.59 3.85 -14.91
C PHE A 482 -21.38 4.58 -14.32
N ILE A 483 -21.52 5.19 -13.14
CA ILE A 483 -20.40 5.62 -12.28
C ILE A 483 -20.58 4.98 -10.89
N PHE A 484 -19.74 4.00 -10.54
CA PHE A 484 -19.91 3.20 -9.32
C PHE A 484 -18.58 2.84 -8.66
N GLY A 485 -18.61 2.46 -7.37
CA GLY A 485 -17.40 2.20 -6.58
C GLY A 485 -17.26 2.99 -5.28
N GLN A 486 -16.07 2.94 -4.68
CA GLN A 486 -15.78 3.31 -3.28
C GLN A 486 -14.97 4.61 -3.16
N ALA A 487 -14.20 4.93 -4.21
CA ALA A 487 -13.14 5.91 -4.14
C ALA A 487 -13.65 7.36 -3.91
N THR A 488 -12.71 8.26 -3.61
CA THR A 488 -12.95 9.70 -3.69
C THR A 488 -12.75 10.14 -5.13
N ALA A 489 -13.83 10.48 -5.84
CA ALA A 489 -13.77 10.87 -7.25
C ALA A 489 -14.36 12.28 -7.44
N PHE A 490 -13.55 13.18 -7.99
CA PHE A 490 -13.93 14.55 -8.29
C PHE A 490 -14.12 14.70 -9.80
N PHE A 491 -15.33 15.05 -10.22
CA PHE A 491 -15.70 15.31 -11.61
C PHE A 491 -15.85 16.82 -11.76
N ASP A 492 -14.97 17.45 -12.53
CA ASP A 492 -14.93 18.90 -12.71
C ASP A 492 -15.27 19.24 -14.15
N ALA A 493 -16.26 20.11 -14.36
CA ALA A 493 -16.71 20.57 -15.68
C ALA A 493 -16.99 19.44 -16.69
N CYS A 494 -17.46 18.28 -16.23
CA CYS A 494 -17.73 17.12 -17.06
C CYS A 494 -19.15 17.15 -17.64
N GLU A 495 -19.34 16.53 -18.80
CA GLU A 495 -20.67 16.18 -19.32
C GLU A 495 -20.99 14.72 -18.97
N ILE A 496 -22.13 14.52 -18.33
CA ILE A 496 -22.61 13.23 -17.86
C ILE A 496 -23.89 12.88 -18.63
N HIS A 497 -23.80 11.94 -19.56
CA HIS A 497 -24.83 11.67 -20.57
C HIS A 497 -25.56 10.34 -20.33
N SER A 498 -26.86 10.42 -20.05
CA SER A 498 -27.69 9.25 -19.75
C SER A 498 -28.30 8.64 -21.01
N LEU A 499 -28.07 7.35 -21.24
CA LEU A 499 -28.56 6.60 -22.41
C LEU A 499 -29.88 5.86 -22.15
N SER A 500 -30.34 5.80 -20.90
CA SER A 500 -31.59 5.14 -20.51
C SER A 500 -32.18 5.73 -19.24
N ASN A 501 -33.49 5.55 -19.04
CA ASN A 501 -34.18 5.83 -17.77
C ASN A 501 -33.67 4.89 -16.66
N SER A 502 -32.67 5.34 -15.89
CA SER A 502 -31.99 4.54 -14.86
C SER A 502 -31.21 5.46 -13.88
N TYR A 503 -30.02 5.07 -13.44
CA TYR A 503 -29.24 5.73 -12.39
C TYR A 503 -27.87 6.16 -12.88
N VAL A 504 -27.49 7.41 -12.61
CA VAL A 504 -26.15 7.92 -12.92
C VAL A 504 -25.10 7.28 -12.02
N THR A 505 -25.31 7.32 -10.69
CA THR A 505 -24.31 6.86 -9.72
C THR A 505 -24.77 5.69 -8.86
N ALA A 506 -23.81 4.82 -8.51
CA ALA A 506 -23.96 3.79 -7.50
C ALA A 506 -22.75 3.76 -6.54
N ALA A 507 -22.67 4.79 -5.68
CA ALA A 507 -21.57 4.92 -4.73
C ALA A 507 -21.62 3.85 -3.61
N SER A 508 -20.44 3.48 -3.12
CA SER A 508 -20.22 2.51 -2.04
C SER A 508 -19.15 2.97 -1.04
N THR A 509 -18.98 4.28 -0.91
CA THR A 509 -18.05 4.95 0.01
C THR A 509 -18.16 4.38 1.44
N PRO A 510 -17.05 3.96 2.07
CA PRO A 510 -17.10 3.41 3.42
C PRO A 510 -17.26 4.50 4.48
N LYS A 511 -17.74 4.11 5.67
CA LYS A 511 -18.03 5.03 6.79
C LYS A 511 -16.86 5.95 7.16
N PHE A 512 -15.64 5.45 7.14
CA PHE A 512 -14.44 6.17 7.60
C PHE A 512 -13.87 7.12 6.54
N GLN A 513 -14.31 7.03 5.28
CA GLN A 513 -13.82 7.87 4.21
C GLN A 513 -14.64 9.17 4.18
N GLU A 514 -13.96 10.30 4.21
CA GLU A 514 -14.58 11.62 4.35
C GLU A 514 -15.43 12.00 3.13
N TYR A 515 -14.87 11.83 1.94
CA TYR A 515 -15.49 12.19 0.66
C TYR A 515 -15.83 10.94 -0.18
N GLY A 516 -16.85 11.05 -1.02
CA GLY A 516 -17.18 10.05 -2.05
C GLY A 516 -17.08 10.69 -3.42
N TYR A 517 -18.21 10.80 -4.12
CA TYR A 517 -18.27 11.48 -5.41
C TYR A 517 -18.63 12.95 -5.25
N VAL A 518 -17.94 13.80 -6.01
CA VAL A 518 -18.20 15.24 -6.10
C VAL A 518 -18.29 15.60 -7.57
N PHE A 519 -19.45 16.06 -8.02
CA PHE A 519 -19.68 16.58 -9.37
C PHE A 519 -19.74 18.09 -9.28
N ASN A 520 -18.65 18.75 -9.65
CA ASN A 520 -18.49 20.19 -9.63
C ASN A 520 -18.70 20.76 -11.04
N GLN A 521 -19.63 21.70 -11.18
CA GLN A 521 -19.92 22.41 -12.43
C GLN A 521 -20.13 21.47 -13.62
N CYS A 522 -20.67 20.27 -13.37
CA CYS A 522 -20.96 19.29 -14.41
C CYS A 522 -22.27 19.62 -15.12
N THR A 523 -22.43 19.15 -16.35
CA THR A 523 -23.70 19.21 -17.09
C THR A 523 -24.25 17.80 -17.27
N LEU A 524 -25.47 17.55 -16.80
CA LEU A 524 -26.16 16.29 -17.01
C LEU A 524 -27.06 16.42 -18.23
N THR A 525 -26.87 15.52 -19.20
CA THR A 525 -27.62 15.45 -20.46
C THR A 525 -28.16 14.03 -20.65
N ALA A 526 -29.06 13.85 -21.63
CA ALA A 526 -29.61 12.53 -21.92
C ALA A 526 -29.91 12.34 -23.40
N ALA A 527 -29.93 11.07 -23.81
CA ALA A 527 -30.33 10.66 -25.15
C ALA A 527 -31.81 10.96 -25.41
N GLN A 528 -32.19 11.00 -26.69
CA GLN A 528 -33.57 11.25 -27.07
C GLN A 528 -34.52 10.20 -26.48
N GLY A 529 -35.59 10.66 -25.82
CA GLY A 529 -36.61 9.80 -25.21
C GLY A 529 -36.24 9.30 -23.80
N VAL A 530 -35.11 9.74 -23.24
CA VAL A 530 -34.74 9.50 -21.85
C VAL A 530 -35.20 10.69 -21.00
N ASP A 531 -36.10 10.43 -20.06
CA ASP A 531 -36.81 11.45 -19.28
C ASP A 531 -37.00 11.08 -17.79
N GLN A 532 -36.54 9.90 -17.36
CA GLN A 532 -36.72 9.38 -15.99
C GLN A 532 -35.40 8.82 -15.44
N VAL A 533 -34.46 9.72 -15.16
CA VAL A 533 -33.14 9.36 -14.62
C VAL A 533 -32.98 9.88 -13.20
N TYR A 534 -32.37 9.06 -12.35
CA TYR A 534 -31.97 9.43 -11.00
C TYR A 534 -30.48 9.80 -10.96
N LEU A 535 -30.13 10.79 -10.15
CA LEU A 535 -28.76 11.19 -9.81
C LEU A 535 -27.95 10.02 -9.20
N GLY A 536 -28.62 9.12 -8.48
CA GLY A 536 -27.98 7.92 -7.97
C GLY A 536 -28.80 7.09 -7.02
N ARG A 537 -28.20 5.97 -6.61
CA ARG A 537 -28.70 5.05 -5.59
C ARG A 537 -27.55 4.43 -4.77
N PRO A 538 -27.75 4.12 -3.48
CA PRO A 538 -26.66 3.67 -2.63
C PRO A 538 -26.36 2.19 -2.78
N TRP A 539 -25.23 1.85 -3.41
CA TRP A 539 -24.79 0.46 -3.50
C TRP A 539 -24.44 -0.10 -2.12
N ARG A 540 -23.84 0.70 -1.23
CA ARG A 540 -23.55 0.37 0.18
C ARG A 540 -24.05 1.44 1.16
N PRO A 541 -24.20 1.12 2.46
CA PRO A 541 -24.38 2.13 3.51
C PRO A 541 -23.26 3.17 3.50
N TYR A 542 -23.56 4.38 3.97
CA TYR A 542 -22.62 5.51 4.01
C TYR A 542 -22.12 6.01 2.64
N ALA A 543 -22.71 5.56 1.53
CA ALA A 543 -22.40 6.08 0.21
C ALA A 543 -22.56 7.61 0.17
N LYS A 544 -21.62 8.30 -0.50
CA LYS A 544 -21.59 9.76 -0.58
C LYS A 544 -21.53 10.23 -2.02
N THR A 545 -22.41 11.16 -2.39
CA THR A 545 -22.46 11.76 -3.73
C THR A 545 -22.99 13.18 -3.61
N VAL A 546 -22.23 14.14 -4.14
CA VAL A 546 -22.56 15.56 -4.05
C VAL A 546 -22.51 16.20 -5.43
N PHE A 547 -23.53 16.96 -5.79
CA PHE A 547 -23.55 17.80 -7.00
C PHE A 547 -23.46 19.28 -6.60
N ILE A 548 -22.48 20.00 -7.12
CA ILE A 548 -22.18 21.39 -6.80
C ILE A 548 -22.22 22.19 -8.09
N GLU A 549 -23.03 23.25 -8.12
CA GLU A 549 -23.15 24.20 -9.23
C GLU A 549 -23.35 23.53 -10.59
N SER A 550 -23.97 22.35 -10.59
CA SER A 550 -24.12 21.51 -11.79
C SER A 550 -25.43 21.81 -12.50
N LYS A 551 -25.44 21.71 -13.83
CA LYS A 551 -26.63 21.92 -14.65
C LYS A 551 -27.34 20.59 -14.90
N LEU A 552 -28.53 20.43 -14.33
CA LEU A 552 -29.36 19.23 -14.42
C LEU A 552 -30.40 19.38 -15.54
N GLY A 553 -30.35 18.50 -16.54
CA GLY A 553 -31.35 18.43 -17.61
C GLY A 553 -32.74 18.02 -17.11
N ASP A 554 -33.77 18.24 -17.91
CA ASP A 554 -35.18 17.93 -17.62
C ASP A 554 -35.49 16.43 -17.45
N HIS A 555 -34.59 15.57 -17.92
CA HIS A 555 -34.66 14.12 -17.73
C HIS A 555 -34.41 13.65 -16.29
N ILE A 556 -33.88 14.52 -15.41
CA ILE A 556 -33.68 14.18 -14.00
C ILE A 556 -35.02 14.27 -13.27
N VAL A 557 -35.43 13.17 -12.64
CA VAL A 557 -36.71 13.09 -11.95
C VAL A 557 -36.76 14.03 -10.72
N PRO A 558 -37.93 14.55 -10.33
CA PRO A 558 -38.07 15.46 -9.19
C PRO A 558 -37.49 14.90 -7.88
N GLU A 559 -37.66 13.60 -7.63
CA GLU A 559 -37.14 12.89 -6.45
C GLU A 559 -35.60 12.97 -6.36
N GLY A 560 -34.93 13.07 -7.52
CA GLY A 560 -33.48 13.13 -7.68
C GLY A 560 -32.77 11.81 -7.39
N TRP A 561 -33.06 11.17 -6.27
CA TRP A 561 -32.34 9.99 -5.77
C TRP A 561 -33.26 8.81 -5.53
N ASN A 562 -32.72 7.60 -5.63
CA ASN A 562 -33.49 6.37 -5.46
C ASN A 562 -32.93 5.51 -4.33
N VAL A 563 -33.83 4.86 -3.59
CA VAL A 563 -33.46 3.89 -2.56
C VAL A 563 -32.98 2.59 -3.20
N TRP A 564 -31.99 1.94 -2.59
CA TRP A 564 -31.60 0.59 -3.01
C TRP A 564 -32.48 -0.44 -2.29
N ASP A 565 -33.69 -0.66 -2.80
CA ASP A 565 -34.63 -1.60 -2.21
C ASP A 565 -34.23 -3.07 -2.43
N GLY A 566 -34.60 -3.93 -1.48
CA GLY A 566 -34.43 -5.38 -1.58
C GLY A 566 -33.06 -5.95 -1.16
N ASP A 567 -32.15 -5.11 -0.67
CA ASP A 567 -30.89 -5.58 -0.08
C ASP A 567 -31.11 -6.09 1.36
N ALA A 568 -31.17 -7.41 1.51
CA ALA A 568 -31.36 -8.06 2.81
C ALA A 568 -30.18 -7.89 3.78
N MET A 569 -28.97 -7.67 3.25
CA MET A 569 -27.76 -7.52 4.06
C MET A 569 -27.65 -6.10 4.62
N PHE A 570 -28.08 -5.11 3.84
CA PHE A 570 -28.04 -3.70 4.19
C PHE A 570 -29.39 -3.03 3.91
N PRO A 571 -30.44 -3.32 4.71
CA PRO A 571 -31.70 -2.61 4.57
C PRO A 571 -31.54 -1.15 5.00
N HIS A 572 -32.40 -0.28 4.48
CA HIS A 572 -32.51 1.12 4.91
C HIS A 572 -31.25 1.98 4.72
N LYS A 573 -30.52 1.80 3.62
CA LYS A 573 -29.27 2.56 3.34
C LYS A 573 -29.52 4.06 3.33
N GLU A 574 -30.72 4.51 2.94
CA GLU A 574 -31.15 5.91 2.93
C GLU A 574 -30.97 6.61 4.28
N ARG A 575 -30.86 5.87 5.39
CA ARG A 575 -30.64 6.44 6.72
C ARG A 575 -29.18 6.78 7.02
N THR A 576 -28.24 6.33 6.19
CA THR A 576 -26.80 6.43 6.46
C THR A 576 -26.02 7.14 5.37
N VAL A 577 -26.61 7.27 4.19
CA VAL A 577 -25.98 7.88 3.01
C VAL A 577 -25.89 9.38 3.17
N PHE A 578 -25.00 10.00 2.41
CA PHE A 578 -24.89 11.45 2.31
C PHE A 578 -24.99 11.86 0.84
N TYR A 579 -26.22 12.10 0.39
CA TYR A 579 -26.50 12.59 -0.96
C TYR A 579 -26.92 14.04 -0.88
N ALA A 580 -26.20 14.91 -1.59
CA ALA A 580 -26.39 16.34 -1.45
C ALA A 580 -26.29 17.10 -2.77
N GLU A 581 -26.94 18.26 -2.82
CA GLU A 581 -26.83 19.23 -3.91
C GLU A 581 -26.50 20.62 -3.34
N PHE A 582 -25.78 21.43 -4.11
CA PHE A 582 -25.52 22.85 -3.81
C PHE A 582 -25.65 23.67 -5.09
N GLN A 583 -26.62 24.59 -5.13
CA GLN A 583 -26.81 25.55 -6.22
C GLN A 583 -26.80 24.94 -7.64
N SER A 584 -27.25 23.70 -7.78
CA SER A 584 -27.50 23.11 -9.10
C SER A 584 -28.60 23.88 -9.83
N THR A 585 -28.48 24.00 -11.15
CA THR A 585 -29.41 24.76 -12.01
C THR A 585 -29.99 23.87 -13.12
N GLY A 586 -30.89 24.40 -13.95
CA GLY A 586 -31.52 23.65 -15.04
C GLY A 586 -32.88 23.05 -14.67
N ALA A 587 -33.55 22.46 -15.66
CA ALA A 587 -34.94 22.01 -15.51
C ALA A 587 -35.11 20.81 -14.56
N GLY A 588 -34.07 19.99 -14.37
CA GLY A 588 -34.06 18.90 -13.41
C GLY A 588 -33.63 19.29 -11.99
N ALA A 589 -33.21 20.54 -11.78
CA ALA A 589 -32.84 21.04 -10.46
C ALA A 589 -34.11 21.46 -9.71
N ASN A 590 -34.56 20.59 -8.80
CA ASN A 590 -35.77 20.79 -8.01
C ASN A 590 -35.54 20.38 -6.54
N PRO A 591 -34.81 21.20 -5.76
CA PRO A 591 -34.44 20.88 -4.39
C PRO A 591 -35.66 20.64 -3.48
N ASP A 592 -36.79 21.32 -3.74
CA ASP A 592 -38.01 21.21 -2.95
C ASP A 592 -38.75 19.87 -3.14
N ALA A 593 -38.51 19.17 -4.25
CA ALA A 593 -39.14 17.88 -4.57
C ALA A 593 -38.25 16.67 -4.27
N ARG A 594 -37.01 16.89 -3.79
CA ARG A 594 -36.08 15.80 -3.51
C ARG A 594 -36.60 14.90 -2.39
N VAL A 595 -36.16 13.65 -2.44
CA VAL A 595 -36.39 12.69 -1.36
C VAL A 595 -35.96 13.26 0.00
N TRP A 596 -36.72 12.98 1.05
CA TRP A 596 -36.53 13.55 2.39
C TRP A 596 -35.16 13.28 3.04
N TRP A 597 -34.43 12.28 2.53
CA TRP A 597 -33.14 11.83 3.04
C TRP A 597 -31.94 12.37 2.24
N SER A 598 -32.17 13.21 1.23
CA SER A 598 -31.09 14.00 0.62
C SER A 598 -30.92 15.34 1.33
N HIS A 599 -29.84 16.04 1.02
CA HIS A 599 -29.45 17.29 1.65
C HIS A 599 -29.29 18.41 0.62
N GLN A 600 -29.60 19.63 1.02
CA GLN A 600 -29.09 20.82 0.35
C GLN A 600 -27.98 21.40 1.22
N LEU A 601 -26.80 21.60 0.64
CA LEU A 601 -25.68 22.17 1.40
C LEU A 601 -25.90 23.67 1.62
N TYR A 602 -25.37 24.18 2.73
CA TYR A 602 -25.14 25.61 2.91
C TYR A 602 -23.79 26.02 2.32
N GLU A 603 -23.60 27.33 2.11
CA GLU A 603 -22.38 27.88 1.52
C GLU A 603 -21.11 27.44 2.27
N GLU A 604 -21.11 27.47 3.61
CA GLU A 604 -19.96 27.06 4.43
C GLU A 604 -19.63 25.55 4.30
N GLU A 605 -20.64 24.71 4.05
CA GLU A 605 -20.47 23.28 3.83
C GLU A 605 -19.93 23.03 2.41
N ALA A 606 -20.45 23.74 1.41
CA ALA A 606 -19.97 23.67 0.03
C ALA A 606 -18.49 24.04 -0.08
N LEU A 607 -17.99 24.99 0.73
CA LEU A 607 -16.56 25.31 0.82
C LEU A 607 -15.67 24.14 1.29
N GLN A 608 -16.22 23.10 1.93
CA GLN A 608 -15.45 21.88 2.28
C GLN A 608 -15.25 20.96 1.07
N TYR A 609 -16.06 21.12 0.03
CA TYR A 609 -15.99 20.35 -1.20
C TYR A 609 -15.13 21.00 -2.29
N ALA A 610 -14.32 22.01 -1.93
CA ALA A 610 -13.31 22.55 -2.85
C ALA A 610 -12.33 21.44 -3.29
N LYS A 611 -11.91 21.46 -4.56
CA LYS A 611 -11.05 20.43 -5.19
C LYS A 611 -9.81 20.12 -4.35
N GLU A 612 -9.15 21.15 -3.82
CA GLU A 612 -7.92 21.04 -3.03
C GLU A 612 -8.13 20.37 -1.67
N LYS A 613 -9.33 20.46 -1.10
CA LYS A 613 -9.69 19.78 0.15
C LYS A 613 -10.06 18.33 -0.09
N VAL A 614 -10.92 18.09 -1.08
CA VAL A 614 -11.41 16.75 -1.42
C VAL A 614 -10.26 15.85 -1.88
N LEU A 615 -9.38 16.37 -2.74
CA LEU A 615 -8.28 15.60 -3.31
C LEU A 615 -6.96 15.76 -2.53
N GLY A 616 -6.81 16.77 -1.68
CA GLY A 616 -5.55 17.04 -0.99
C GLY A 616 -5.10 15.89 -0.09
N GLY A 617 -6.03 15.26 0.65
CA GLY A 617 -5.70 14.17 1.58
C GLY A 617 -4.57 14.54 2.57
N LYS A 618 -3.91 13.54 3.15
CA LYS A 618 -2.76 13.75 4.06
C LYS A 618 -1.48 14.17 3.34
N ASP A 619 -1.41 13.97 2.02
CA ASP A 619 -0.21 14.23 1.23
C ASP A 619 -0.27 15.56 0.47
N HIS A 620 -1.32 16.35 0.71
CA HIS A 620 -1.59 17.61 0.03
C HIS A 620 -1.47 17.47 -1.50
N TRP A 621 -2.01 16.37 -2.06
CA TRP A 621 -1.99 16.15 -3.50
C TRP A 621 -2.62 17.34 -4.23
N ASP A 622 -1.85 17.89 -5.16
CA ASP A 622 -2.24 18.97 -6.05
C ASP A 622 -2.31 18.42 -7.49
N PRO A 623 -3.53 18.12 -8.00
CA PRO A 623 -3.71 17.65 -9.36
C PRO A 623 -3.24 18.65 -10.42
N ASP A 624 -3.34 19.96 -10.16
CA ASP A 624 -2.96 20.99 -11.13
C ASP A 624 -1.44 21.05 -11.30
N LYS A 625 -0.70 20.86 -10.19
CA LYS A 625 0.75 20.66 -10.24
C LYS A 625 1.12 19.40 -11.03
N GLN A 626 0.42 18.28 -10.83
CA GLN A 626 0.67 17.06 -11.61
C GLN A 626 0.40 17.26 -13.11
N ILE A 627 -0.70 17.93 -13.46
CA ILE A 627 -1.01 18.30 -14.86
C ILE A 627 0.11 19.16 -15.45
N SER A 628 0.65 20.11 -14.68
CA SER A 628 1.70 21.02 -15.16
C SER A 628 3.00 20.31 -15.55
N ILE A 629 3.30 19.15 -14.97
CA ILE A 629 4.46 18.31 -15.30
C ILE A 629 4.35 17.71 -16.71
N LEU A 630 3.12 17.51 -17.19
CA LEU A 630 2.83 16.78 -18.43
C LEU A 630 2.60 17.67 -19.65
N LYS A 631 2.51 18.98 -19.43
CA LYS A 631 2.52 20.02 -20.48
C LYS A 631 3.94 20.27 -20.94
#